data_AF-A0AAW8TSP3-F1
#
_entry.id   AF-A0AAW8TSP3-F1
#
_cell.length_a   1.000
_cell.length_b   1.000
_cell.length_c   1.000
_cell.angle_alpha   90.00
_cell.angle_beta   90.00
_cell.angle_gamma   90.00
#
_symmetry.space_group_name_H-M   'P 1'
#
loop_
_entity.id
_entity.type
_entity.pdbx_description
1 polymer ?
#
loop_
_entity_poly.entity_id
_entity_poly.type
_entity_poly.pdbx_seq_one_letter_code
_entity_poly.pdbx_strand_id
1 'polypeptide(L)'
;MKRLRRIAKLVLLVIGWLLLTANALVFNNTTGWGLFLFYSGFLLVTLLSAGPSLKRVQLKTASVHYGQSGQVFTLPVEIKARRFWLPFFQVRLREDYAQGQQFFFYHGQKLQLHFPLVLNQRGRFEKPPLLLSGGDLFGMILKEQTCQLPSTLYVLPKEDPQGKKLGRKVQQQLTNQLFGEVLPQIKGYREYRFGDNRRQVDWKISARQRSLTIREQEVGQEIRPLLLFWGQEGPDFEVALSRYYSMQKELPLGTPQYLLGQTVQLVETERLFAEFTGFTEVPTTPTWKNQDLLVFYPKMDAQLQGKITDWRKQNRVTLYPLMENEPSASSSAHHGKQVSP
;
A
#
# COMPACT_ATOMS: atom_id res chain seq x y z
N MET A 1 29.01 -1.08 -23.21
CA MET A 1 29.70 0.22 -23.03
C MET A 1 30.30 0.43 -21.63
N LYS A 2 29.57 0.26 -20.52
CA LYS A 2 30.08 0.51 -19.15
C LYS A 2 31.30 -0.36 -18.76
N ARG A 3 31.30 -1.65 -19.10
CA ARG A 3 32.44 -2.57 -18.84
C ARG A 3 33.71 -2.16 -19.61
N LEU A 4 33.56 -1.77 -20.88
CA LEU A 4 34.68 -1.31 -21.72
C LEU A 4 35.36 -0.07 -21.13
N ARG A 5 34.58 0.90 -20.64
CA ARG A 5 35.11 2.08 -19.94
C ARG A 5 35.88 1.71 -18.66
N ARG A 6 35.42 0.69 -17.90
CA ARG A 6 36.13 0.21 -16.70
C ARG A 6 37.48 -0.43 -17.06
N ILE A 7 37.50 -1.27 -18.09
CA ILE A 7 38.74 -1.92 -18.57
C ILE A 7 39.72 -0.86 -19.11
N ALA A 8 39.24 0.11 -19.89
CA ALA A 8 40.07 1.19 -20.42
C ALA A 8 40.75 2.01 -19.31
N LYS A 9 40.03 2.32 -18.21
CA LYS A 9 40.61 2.99 -17.04
C LYS A 9 41.73 2.18 -16.40
N LEU A 10 41.53 0.87 -16.21
CA LEU A 10 42.55 -0.01 -15.65
C LEU A 10 43.79 -0.11 -16.55
N VAL A 11 43.58 -0.25 -17.86
CA VAL A 11 44.67 -0.28 -18.84
C VAL A 11 45.46 1.03 -18.82
N LEU A 12 44.78 2.18 -18.76
CA LEU A 12 45.42 3.49 -18.67
C LEU A 12 46.24 3.65 -17.39
N LEU A 13 45.77 3.11 -16.26
CA LEU A 13 46.54 3.10 -15.01
C LEU A 13 47.82 2.27 -15.12
N VAL A 14 47.74 1.09 -15.74
CA VAL A 14 48.90 0.23 -15.95
C VAL A 14 49.90 0.87 -16.92
N ILE A 15 49.43 1.47 -18.01
CA ILE A 15 50.28 2.20 -18.96
C ILE A 15 50.97 3.38 -18.27
N GLY A 16 50.25 4.15 -17.46
CA GLY A 16 50.82 5.25 -16.69
C GLY A 16 51.94 4.78 -15.74
N TRP A 17 51.74 3.65 -15.04
CA TRP A 17 52.76 3.05 -14.19
C TRP A 17 54.00 2.62 -14.98
N LEU A 18 53.81 1.97 -16.14
CA LEU A 18 54.92 1.54 -17.01
C LEU A 18 55.73 2.72 -17.55
N LEU A 19 55.06 3.80 -17.97
CA LEU A 19 55.74 5.01 -18.45
C LEU A 19 56.56 5.69 -17.36
N LEU A 20 56.03 5.78 -16.14
CA LEU A 20 56.77 6.33 -14.99
C LEU A 20 57.94 5.44 -14.58
N THR A 21 57.77 4.11 -14.68
CA THR A 21 58.86 3.16 -14.43
C THR A 21 59.98 3.32 -15.46
N ALA A 22 59.64 3.41 -16.75
CA ALA A 22 60.60 3.65 -17.81
C ALA A 22 61.31 5.01 -17.64
N ASN A 23 60.57 6.06 -17.29
CA ASN A 23 61.15 7.38 -17.00
C ASN A 23 62.16 7.34 -15.85
N ALA A 24 61.81 6.69 -14.73
CA ALA A 24 62.69 6.56 -13.58
C ALA A 24 63.97 5.77 -13.92
N LEU A 25 63.86 4.70 -14.70
CA LEU A 25 65.00 3.87 -15.11
C LEU A 25 65.92 4.54 -16.12
N VAL A 26 65.35 5.24 -17.12
CA VAL A 26 66.14 5.87 -18.21
C VAL A 26 66.87 7.12 -17.74
N PHE A 27 66.18 8.00 -16.99
CA PHE A 27 66.75 9.29 -16.59
C PHE A 27 67.41 9.26 -15.21
N ASN A 28 67.11 8.25 -14.39
CA ASN A 28 67.68 8.02 -13.05
C ASN A 28 67.83 9.28 -12.19
N ASN A 29 66.77 10.08 -12.12
CA ASN A 29 66.74 11.34 -11.37
C ASN A 29 65.81 11.24 -10.15
N THR A 30 66.05 12.09 -9.15
CA THR A 30 65.26 12.10 -7.91
C THR A 30 63.76 12.34 -8.17
N THR A 31 63.44 13.21 -9.14
CA THR A 31 62.06 13.53 -9.50
C THR A 31 61.32 12.34 -10.11
N GLY A 32 61.95 11.57 -11.00
CA GLY A 32 61.36 10.39 -11.64
C GLY A 32 61.09 9.28 -10.63
N TRP A 33 62.05 9.02 -9.73
CA TRP A 33 61.85 8.10 -8.61
C TRP A 33 60.73 8.56 -7.66
N GLY A 34 60.64 9.86 -7.36
CA GLY A 34 59.57 10.43 -6.55
C GLY A 34 58.18 10.23 -7.18
N LEU A 35 58.03 10.51 -8.48
CA LEU A 35 56.77 10.30 -9.21
C LEU A 35 56.38 8.82 -9.28
N PHE A 36 57.35 7.94 -9.52
CA PHE A 36 57.13 6.50 -9.54
C PHE A 36 56.62 5.99 -8.17
N LEU A 37 57.26 6.39 -7.07
CA LEU A 37 56.87 5.98 -5.73
C LEU A 37 55.48 6.52 -5.36
N PHE A 38 55.20 7.79 -5.67
CA PHE A 38 53.89 8.38 -5.43
C PHE A 38 52.78 7.64 -6.20
N TYR A 39 52.99 7.40 -7.49
CA TYR A 39 52.03 6.69 -8.33
C TYR A 39 51.84 5.24 -7.90
N SER A 40 52.93 4.56 -7.52
CA SER A 40 52.88 3.19 -6.99
C SER A 40 52.12 3.14 -5.67
N GLY A 41 52.33 4.12 -4.77
CA GLY A 41 51.55 4.26 -3.54
C GLY A 41 50.06 4.50 -3.83
N PHE A 42 49.73 5.36 -4.79
CA PHE A 42 48.35 5.55 -5.26
C PHE A 42 47.73 4.25 -5.78
N LEU A 43 48.44 3.49 -6.62
CA LEU A 43 47.98 2.19 -7.10
C LEU A 43 47.80 1.18 -5.96
N LEU A 44 48.71 1.17 -4.99
CA LEU A 44 48.60 0.30 -3.82
C LEU A 44 47.35 0.63 -3.01
N VAL A 45 47.06 1.90 -2.75
CA VAL A 45 45.86 2.33 -2.02
C VAL A 45 44.58 2.00 -2.80
N THR A 46 44.55 2.22 -4.12
CA THR A 46 43.40 1.84 -4.96
C THR A 46 43.15 0.33 -4.95
N LEU A 47 44.21 -0.48 -5.08
CA LEU A 47 44.11 -1.94 -5.10
C LEU A 47 43.70 -2.49 -3.72
N LEU A 48 44.32 -1.99 -2.66
CA LEU A 48 43.96 -2.34 -1.29
C LEU A 48 42.50 -1.97 -1.05
N SER A 49 42.08 -0.73 -1.28
CA SER A 49 40.68 -0.31 -1.08
C SER A 49 39.66 -1.04 -1.96
N ALA A 50 40.06 -1.54 -3.13
CA ALA A 50 39.23 -2.41 -3.96
C ALA A 50 39.17 -3.87 -3.49
N GLY A 51 39.98 -4.30 -2.51
CA GLY A 51 40.01 -5.65 -1.96
C GLY A 51 38.70 -6.21 -1.37
N PRO A 52 37.79 -5.43 -0.72
CA PRO A 52 36.59 -5.96 -0.08
C PRO A 52 35.70 -6.73 -1.05
N SER A 53 35.14 -7.83 -0.56
CA SER A 53 34.10 -8.57 -1.28
C SER A 53 32.73 -8.10 -0.81
N LEU A 54 31.90 -7.69 -1.77
CA LEU A 54 30.47 -7.41 -1.59
C LEU A 54 29.69 -8.60 -1.01
N LYS A 55 30.20 -9.83 -1.18
CA LYS A 55 29.54 -11.07 -0.72
C LYS A 55 29.46 -11.18 0.81
N ARG A 56 30.27 -10.41 1.55
CA ARG A 56 30.33 -10.45 3.02
C ARG A 56 29.45 -9.39 3.69
N VAL A 57 28.68 -8.63 2.90
CA VAL A 57 27.71 -7.65 3.41
C VAL A 57 26.41 -8.37 3.74
N GLN A 58 26.00 -8.33 5.01
CA GLN A 58 24.71 -8.84 5.46
C GLN A 58 23.70 -7.70 5.49
N LEU A 59 22.53 -7.94 4.93
CA LEU A 59 21.39 -7.05 4.99
C LEU A 59 20.44 -7.58 6.06
N LYS A 60 20.07 -6.72 7.00
CA LYS A 60 19.02 -6.99 7.98
C LYS A 60 17.93 -5.94 7.81
N THR A 61 16.69 -6.37 7.85
CA THR A 61 15.52 -5.49 7.82
C THR A 61 14.38 -6.22 8.53
N ALA A 62 13.29 -5.51 8.82
CA ALA A 62 12.09 -6.17 9.30
C ALA A 62 11.55 -7.14 8.24
N SER A 63 10.92 -8.22 8.69
CA SER A 63 10.44 -9.29 7.81
C SER A 63 9.30 -8.85 6.89
N VAL A 64 8.49 -7.87 7.31
CA VAL A 64 7.32 -7.38 6.58
C VAL A 64 7.27 -5.86 6.58
N HIS A 65 7.05 -5.27 5.41
CA HIS A 65 6.85 -3.84 5.24
C HIS A 65 5.58 -3.56 4.44
N TYR A 66 4.96 -2.42 4.69
CA TYR A 66 3.79 -1.94 3.97
C TYR A 66 4.11 -0.63 3.27
N GLY A 67 3.73 -0.53 2.00
CA GLY A 67 3.83 0.68 1.20
C GLY A 67 2.51 0.95 0.49
N GLN A 68 2.35 2.16 -0.05
CA GLN A 68 1.24 2.50 -0.94
C GLN A 68 1.74 2.67 -2.37
N SER A 69 0.96 2.21 -3.34
CA SER A 69 1.30 2.36 -4.75
C SER A 69 1.44 3.84 -5.14
N GLY A 70 2.53 4.18 -5.82
CA GLY A 70 2.85 5.52 -6.31
C GLY A 70 3.30 6.52 -5.24
N GLN A 71 3.50 6.08 -3.99
CA GLN A 71 4.07 6.92 -2.93
C GLN A 71 5.51 6.52 -2.62
N VAL A 72 6.30 7.50 -2.16
CA VAL A 72 7.64 7.25 -1.65
C VAL A 72 7.51 6.63 -0.26
N PHE A 73 7.85 5.35 -0.14
CA PHE A 73 7.96 4.71 1.16
C PHE A 73 9.44 4.57 1.54
N THR A 74 9.74 4.68 2.83
CA THR A 74 11.11 4.63 3.32
C THR A 74 11.39 3.25 3.93
N LEU A 75 12.26 2.48 3.29
CA LEU A 75 12.63 1.15 3.75
C LEU A 75 13.83 1.23 4.71
N PRO A 76 13.66 0.89 6.00
CA PRO A 76 14.78 0.80 6.92
C PRO A 76 15.57 -0.48 6.64
N VAL A 77 16.82 -0.33 6.23
CA VAL A 77 17.75 -1.42 5.96
C VAL A 77 18.99 -1.23 6.81
N GLU A 78 19.26 -2.19 7.68
CA GLU A 78 20.50 -2.26 8.43
C GLU A 78 21.53 -3.04 7.60
N ILE A 79 22.60 -2.36 7.24
CA ILE A 79 23.73 -2.96 6.54
C ILE A 79 24.82 -3.27 7.57
N LYS A 80 25.27 -4.53 7.61
CA LYS A 80 26.39 -4.97 8.44
C LYS A 80 27.46 -5.63 7.58
N ALA A 81 28.64 -5.03 7.48
CA ALA A 81 29.79 -5.68 6.85
C ALA A 81 30.48 -6.62 7.85
N ARG A 82 30.61 -7.90 7.50
CA ARG A 82 31.41 -8.86 8.28
C ARG A 82 32.90 -8.58 8.10
N ARG A 83 33.69 -8.89 9.15
CA ARG A 83 35.15 -8.70 9.28
C ARG A 83 35.89 -8.58 7.94
N PHE A 84 36.29 -7.35 7.63
CA PHE A 84 37.16 -6.98 6.52
C PHE A 84 38.10 -5.86 6.99
N TRP A 85 39.36 -5.87 6.53
CA TRP A 85 40.44 -4.98 6.99
C TRP A 85 40.45 -3.59 6.32
N LEU A 86 39.33 -3.10 5.76
CA LEU A 86 39.34 -1.85 4.99
C LEU A 86 38.31 -0.81 5.44
N PRO A 87 38.67 0.49 5.38
CA PRO A 87 37.92 1.57 6.01
C PRO A 87 36.77 2.15 5.17
N PHE A 88 36.63 1.84 3.87
CA PHE A 88 35.62 2.49 3.03
C PHE A 88 34.96 1.51 2.06
N PHE A 89 33.63 1.45 2.12
CA PHE A 89 32.81 0.73 1.17
C PHE A 89 31.63 1.59 0.75
N GLN A 90 31.64 2.03 -0.51
CA GLN A 90 30.47 2.69 -1.11
C GLN A 90 29.40 1.63 -1.37
N VAL A 91 28.16 1.88 -0.98
CA VAL A 91 27.00 1.13 -1.46
C VAL A 91 26.20 2.09 -2.32
N ARG A 92 25.92 1.73 -3.58
CA ARG A 92 24.85 2.39 -4.36
C ARG A 92 23.84 1.35 -4.75
N LEU A 93 22.58 1.60 -4.41
CA LEU A 93 21.43 0.97 -5.04
C LEU A 93 21.24 1.60 -6.40
N ARG A 94 21.16 0.78 -7.43
CA ARG A 94 20.94 1.24 -8.79
C ARG A 94 19.70 0.59 -9.37
N GLU A 95 18.90 1.48 -9.95
CA GLU A 95 17.81 1.31 -10.91
C GLU A 95 16.53 0.71 -10.31
N ASP A 96 15.69 1.65 -9.83
CA ASP A 96 14.20 1.73 -9.91
C ASP A 96 13.61 2.53 -8.73
N TYR A 97 14.45 2.87 -7.75
CA TYR A 97 13.94 2.92 -6.39
C TYR A 97 14.32 4.18 -5.58
N ALA A 98 15.54 4.71 -5.70
CA ALA A 98 15.88 6.08 -5.28
C ALA A 98 17.23 6.49 -5.85
N GLN A 99 17.48 7.80 -5.90
CA GLN A 99 18.78 8.37 -6.25
C GLN A 99 19.87 7.73 -5.38
N GLY A 100 20.90 7.16 -6.02
CA GLY A 100 21.94 6.37 -5.36
C GLY A 100 22.72 7.17 -4.34
N GLN A 101 22.31 7.09 -3.08
CA GLN A 101 23.02 7.66 -1.95
C GLN A 101 24.35 6.93 -1.76
N GLN A 102 25.40 7.68 -1.45
CA GLN A 102 26.75 7.18 -1.28
C GLN A 102 27.10 7.23 0.20
N PHE A 103 27.45 6.09 0.78
CA PHE A 103 27.85 6.00 2.18
C PHE A 103 29.28 5.49 2.29
N PHE A 104 30.02 6.03 3.25
CA PHE A 104 31.29 5.49 3.69
C PHE A 104 31.04 4.57 4.89
N PHE A 105 31.58 3.36 4.84
CA PHE A 105 31.33 2.33 5.85
C PHE A 105 32.64 1.81 6.43
N TYR A 106 32.75 1.82 7.76
CA TYR A 106 33.90 1.29 8.49
C TYR A 106 33.63 -0.12 9.04
N HIS A 107 34.70 -0.85 9.36
CA HIS A 107 34.62 -2.18 9.95
C HIS A 107 33.74 -2.21 11.22
N GLY A 108 32.82 -3.18 11.29
CA GLY A 108 32.01 -3.43 12.50
C GLY A 108 30.88 -2.43 12.73
N GLN A 109 30.82 -1.35 11.94
CA GLN A 109 29.73 -0.38 11.96
C GLN A 109 28.41 -1.09 11.61
N LYS A 110 27.32 -0.62 12.21
CA LYS A 110 25.97 -0.92 11.74
C LYS A 110 25.45 0.36 11.14
N LEU A 111 25.08 0.31 9.86
CA LEU A 111 24.53 1.48 9.19
C LEU A 111 23.05 1.24 8.97
N GLN A 112 22.22 2.04 9.65
CA GLN A 112 20.79 2.06 9.42
C GLN A 112 20.52 3.06 8.31
N LEU A 113 20.10 2.56 7.16
CA LEU A 113 19.77 3.36 6.00
C LEU A 113 18.27 3.38 5.80
N HIS A 114 17.79 4.55 5.39
CA HIS A 114 16.40 4.82 5.11
C HIS A 114 16.29 5.08 3.61
N PHE A 115 15.95 4.03 2.86
CA PHE A 115 15.91 4.11 1.41
C PHE A 115 14.53 4.55 0.95
N PRO A 116 14.38 5.69 0.25
CA PRO A 116 13.14 5.99 -0.42
C PRO A 116 12.90 4.93 -1.52
N LEU A 117 11.67 4.48 -1.68
CA LEU A 117 11.26 3.47 -2.64
C LEU A 117 9.90 3.88 -3.22
N VAL A 118 9.80 3.93 -4.55
CA VAL A 118 8.54 4.18 -5.25
C VAL A 118 8.16 2.93 -6.03
N LEU A 119 7.03 2.33 -5.69
CA LEU A 119 6.45 1.21 -6.41
C LEU A 119 5.16 1.66 -7.05
N ASN A 120 5.11 1.64 -8.38
CA ASN A 120 3.95 2.12 -9.14
C ASN A 120 2.84 1.07 -9.27
N GLN A 121 3.15 -0.19 -8.98
CA GLN A 121 2.20 -1.29 -9.03
C GLN A 121 2.00 -1.86 -7.64
N ARG A 122 0.74 -2.08 -7.26
CA ARG A 122 0.38 -2.81 -6.04
C ARG A 122 0.77 -4.28 -6.20
N GLY A 123 1.01 -4.97 -5.09
CA GLY A 123 1.45 -6.35 -5.15
C GLY A 123 2.17 -6.82 -3.89
N ARG A 124 2.41 -8.13 -3.83
CA ARG A 124 3.35 -8.76 -2.89
C ARG A 124 4.69 -8.95 -3.59
N PHE A 125 5.73 -8.32 -3.04
CA PHE A 125 7.10 -8.47 -3.50
C PHE A 125 7.89 -9.27 -2.47
N GLU A 126 8.15 -10.53 -2.79
CA GLU A 126 9.00 -11.38 -1.97
C GLU A 126 10.46 -11.15 -2.28
N LYS A 127 11.23 -10.92 -1.22
CA LYS A 127 12.69 -10.78 -1.27
C LYS A 127 13.16 -9.91 -2.43
N PRO A 128 12.81 -8.60 -2.45
CA PRO A 128 13.09 -7.75 -3.59
C PRO A 128 14.60 -7.69 -3.88
N PRO A 129 15.00 -7.68 -5.16
CA PRO A 129 16.40 -7.61 -5.54
C PRO A 129 16.98 -6.24 -5.24
N LEU A 130 18.18 -6.24 -4.68
CA LEU A 130 18.92 -5.08 -4.26
C LEU A 130 20.29 -5.09 -4.95
N LEU A 131 20.52 -4.15 -5.85
CA LEU A 131 21.83 -4.00 -6.48
C LEU A 131 22.76 -3.23 -5.53
N LEU A 132 23.76 -3.88 -4.97
CA LEU A 132 24.81 -3.25 -4.17
C LEU A 132 26.00 -2.93 -5.08
N SER A 133 26.38 -1.66 -5.20
CA SER A 133 27.65 -1.29 -5.86
C SER A 133 28.65 -0.71 -4.88
N GLY A 134 29.90 -1.14 -4.92
CA GLY A 134 30.99 -0.49 -4.20
C GLY A 134 32.32 -0.53 -4.91
N GLY A 135 33.26 0.27 -4.45
CA GLY A 135 34.51 0.51 -5.16
C GLY A 135 35.64 0.97 -4.27
N ASP A 136 36.75 1.29 -4.92
CA ASP A 136 37.91 1.94 -4.31
C ASP A 136 37.62 3.38 -3.90
N LEU A 137 38.52 3.96 -3.10
CA LEU A 137 38.45 5.34 -2.63
C LEU A 137 38.37 6.38 -3.76
N PHE A 138 38.97 6.08 -4.92
CA PHE A 138 39.06 7.00 -6.05
C PHE A 138 38.05 6.69 -7.17
N GLY A 139 37.21 5.66 -7.00
CA GLY A 139 36.18 5.25 -7.96
C GLY A 139 36.72 4.70 -9.30
N MET A 140 37.96 4.25 -9.32
CA MET A 140 38.60 3.60 -10.47
C MET A 140 38.09 2.16 -10.68
N ILE A 141 37.83 1.44 -9.60
CA ILE A 141 37.35 0.06 -9.57
C ILE A 141 35.95 0.05 -8.96
N LEU A 142 34.97 -0.43 -9.72
CA LEU A 142 33.59 -0.54 -9.28
C LEU A 142 33.09 -1.98 -9.41
N LYS A 143 32.68 -2.54 -8.27
CA LYS A 143 32.06 -3.86 -8.13
C LYS A 143 30.56 -3.68 -7.93
N GLU A 144 29.80 -4.56 -8.56
CA GLU A 144 28.34 -4.62 -8.44
C GLU A 144 27.96 -6.04 -8.05
N GLN A 145 27.00 -6.17 -7.14
CA GLN A 145 26.45 -7.43 -6.72
C GLN A 145 24.96 -7.27 -6.44
N THR A 146 24.15 -8.12 -7.06
CA THR A 146 22.73 -8.23 -6.71
C THR A 146 22.58 -9.14 -5.49
N CYS A 147 21.91 -8.64 -4.45
CA CYS A 147 21.54 -9.36 -3.25
C CYS A 147 20.02 -9.37 -3.11
N GLN A 148 19.45 -10.40 -2.50
CA GLN A 148 18.02 -10.42 -2.20
C GLN A 148 17.80 -9.89 -0.79
N LEU A 149 16.90 -8.92 -0.63
CA LEU A 149 16.56 -8.39 0.69
C LEU A 149 15.70 -9.42 1.46
N PRO A 150 16.00 -9.79 2.72
CA PRO A 150 15.22 -10.79 3.45
C PRO A 150 13.93 -10.20 4.04
N SER A 151 13.11 -9.55 3.20
CA SER A 151 11.82 -8.96 3.58
C SER A 151 10.74 -9.24 2.54
N THR A 152 9.49 -9.25 3.00
CA THR A 152 8.30 -9.23 2.14
C THR A 152 7.69 -7.84 2.17
N LEU A 153 7.43 -7.28 1.00
CA LEU A 153 6.84 -5.96 0.87
C LEU A 153 5.43 -6.08 0.30
N TYR A 154 4.46 -5.54 1.03
CA TYR A 154 3.07 -5.42 0.60
C TYR A 154 2.81 -4.00 0.14
N VAL A 155 2.59 -3.83 -1.17
CA VAL A 155 2.20 -2.54 -1.75
C VAL A 155 0.69 -2.51 -1.87
N LEU A 156 0.05 -1.70 -1.04
CA LEU A 156 -1.38 -1.47 -0.99
C LEU A 156 -1.83 -0.57 -2.16
N PRO A 157 -3.11 -0.61 -2.54
CA PRO A 157 -3.66 0.32 -3.52
C PRO A 157 -3.40 1.78 -3.14
N LYS A 158 -3.29 2.64 -4.16
CA LYS A 158 -3.11 4.07 -3.96
C LYS A 158 -4.37 4.65 -3.34
N GLU A 159 -4.23 5.60 -2.41
CA GLU A 159 -5.40 6.31 -1.90
C GLU A 159 -5.98 7.26 -2.96
N ASP A 160 -7.29 7.13 -3.20
CA ASP A 160 -8.07 7.95 -4.13
C ASP A 160 -9.01 8.88 -3.35
N PRO A 161 -8.91 10.22 -3.52
CA PRO A 161 -9.81 11.18 -2.90
C PRO A 161 -11.31 10.95 -3.19
N GLN A 162 -11.66 10.44 -4.38
CA GLN A 162 -13.05 10.13 -4.73
C GLN A 162 -13.58 8.95 -3.91
N GLY A 163 -12.73 7.96 -3.62
CA GLY A 163 -13.05 6.87 -2.71
C GLY A 163 -13.37 7.38 -1.31
N LYS A 164 -12.56 8.31 -0.78
CA LYS A 164 -12.83 8.95 0.54
C LYS A 164 -14.16 9.71 0.57
N LYS A 165 -14.46 10.48 -0.49
CA LYS A 165 -15.75 11.18 -0.62
C LYS A 165 -16.93 10.19 -0.63
N LEU A 166 -16.79 9.09 -1.36
CA LEU A 166 -17.81 8.03 -1.39
C LEU A 166 -17.99 7.42 0.01
N GLY A 167 -16.89 7.11 0.71
CA GLY A 167 -16.93 6.54 2.06
C GLY A 167 -17.68 7.41 3.05
N ARG A 168 -17.43 8.72 3.02
CA ARG A 168 -18.18 9.70 3.84
C ARG A 168 -19.66 9.76 3.50
N LYS A 169 -20.01 9.71 2.21
CA LYS A 169 -21.42 9.67 1.78
C LYS A 169 -22.12 8.40 2.30
N VAL A 170 -21.48 7.24 2.15
CA VAL A 170 -22.02 5.96 2.62
C VAL A 170 -22.14 5.98 4.15
N GLN A 171 -21.11 6.44 4.86
CA GLN A 171 -21.15 6.58 6.32
C GLN A 171 -22.29 7.49 6.78
N GLN A 172 -22.50 8.63 6.11
CA GLN A 172 -23.62 9.52 6.38
C GLN A 172 -24.97 8.87 6.11
N GLN A 173 -25.10 8.11 5.01
CA GLN A 173 -26.32 7.37 4.71
C GLN A 173 -26.62 6.29 5.77
N LEU A 174 -25.61 5.53 6.18
CA LEU A 174 -25.74 4.53 7.25
C LEU A 174 -26.12 5.17 8.58
N THR A 175 -25.49 6.31 8.91
CA THR A 175 -25.83 7.09 10.11
C THR A 175 -27.25 7.60 10.03
N ASN A 176 -27.66 8.18 8.90
CA ASN A 176 -29.02 8.68 8.71
C ASN A 176 -30.07 7.58 8.70
N GLN A 177 -29.75 6.35 8.27
CA GLN A 177 -30.66 5.21 8.40
C GLN A 177 -30.85 4.82 9.87
N LEU A 178 -29.77 4.85 10.66
CA LEU A 178 -29.83 4.61 12.10
C LEU A 178 -30.60 5.71 12.85
N PHE A 179 -30.47 6.98 12.44
CA PHE A 179 -31.07 8.14 13.15
C PHE A 179 -32.39 8.65 12.56
N GLY A 180 -32.65 8.44 11.27
CA GLY A 180 -33.65 9.17 10.48
C GLY A 180 -34.92 8.40 10.14
N GLU A 181 -34.92 7.07 10.21
CA GLU A 181 -36.12 6.26 9.89
C GLU A 181 -36.59 5.36 11.03
N VAL A 182 -35.73 5.06 12.00
CA VAL A 182 -36.13 4.36 13.22
C VAL A 182 -36.35 5.40 14.32
N LEU A 183 -37.49 6.09 14.27
CA LEU A 183 -38.14 6.46 15.54
C LEU A 183 -38.10 5.19 16.39
N PRO A 184 -37.53 5.19 17.61
CA PRO A 184 -37.44 3.98 18.42
C PRO A 184 -38.84 3.37 18.44
N GLN A 185 -38.99 2.21 17.78
CA GLN A 185 -40.29 1.59 17.65
C GLN A 185 -40.77 1.37 19.07
N ILE A 186 -41.95 1.91 19.36
CA ILE A 186 -42.52 1.78 20.70
C ILE A 186 -42.92 0.33 20.82
N LYS A 187 -42.12 -0.46 21.53
CA LYS A 187 -42.45 -1.85 21.79
C LYS A 187 -43.77 -1.94 22.57
N GLY A 188 -43.98 -0.97 23.45
CA GLY A 188 -45.23 -0.80 24.18
C GLY A 188 -45.12 0.26 25.27
N TYR A 189 -46.14 0.27 26.10
CA TYR A 189 -46.22 1.10 27.29
C TYR A 189 -46.29 0.18 28.51
N ARG A 190 -45.47 0.46 29.53
CA ARG A 190 -45.53 -0.25 30.80
C ARG A 190 -45.61 0.69 31.99
N GLU A 191 -46.07 0.18 33.11
CA GLU A 191 -46.10 0.93 34.36
C GLU A 191 -44.67 1.19 34.89
N TYR A 192 -44.47 2.38 35.45
CA TYR A 192 -43.23 2.83 36.06
C TYR A 192 -42.88 1.99 37.29
N ARG A 193 -41.64 1.52 37.37
CA ARG A 193 -41.10 0.83 38.54
C ARG A 193 -39.98 1.65 39.15
N PHE A 194 -39.81 1.51 40.47
CA PHE A 194 -38.75 2.22 41.18
C PHE A 194 -37.38 1.85 40.62
N GLY A 195 -36.60 2.86 40.20
CA GLY A 195 -35.32 2.68 39.51
C GLY A 195 -35.36 3.03 38.01
N ASP A 196 -36.55 3.15 37.42
CA ASP A 196 -36.68 3.54 36.03
C ASP A 196 -36.35 5.03 35.79
N ASN A 197 -35.81 5.33 34.60
CA ASN A 197 -35.41 6.67 34.22
C ASN A 197 -36.65 7.57 34.02
N ARG A 198 -36.77 8.60 34.85
CA ARG A 198 -37.88 9.58 34.82
C ARG A 198 -38.00 10.32 33.48
N ARG A 199 -36.92 10.40 32.68
CA ARG A 199 -36.94 11.03 31.34
C ARG A 199 -37.72 10.23 30.30
N GLN A 200 -38.00 8.95 30.56
CA GLN A 200 -38.74 8.06 29.65
C GLN A 200 -40.25 7.98 29.96
N VAL A 201 -40.73 8.75 30.95
CA VAL A 201 -42.15 8.83 31.32
C VAL A 201 -42.94 9.54 30.23
N ASP A 202 -44.00 8.91 29.74
CA ASP A 202 -44.97 9.53 28.86
C ASP A 202 -46.05 10.22 29.71
N TRP A 203 -45.88 11.52 29.96
CA TRP A 203 -46.79 12.30 30.79
C TRP A 203 -48.21 12.35 30.24
N LYS A 204 -48.39 12.27 28.92
CA LYS A 204 -49.70 12.36 28.27
C LYS A 204 -50.53 11.10 28.52
N ILE A 205 -49.90 9.93 28.44
CA ILE A 205 -50.55 8.65 28.75
C ILE A 205 -50.73 8.49 30.25
N SER A 206 -49.72 8.88 31.03
CA SER A 206 -49.78 8.83 32.50
C SER A 206 -50.95 9.64 33.06
N ALA A 207 -51.19 10.84 32.50
CA ALA A 207 -52.32 11.68 32.89
C ALA A 207 -53.69 11.04 32.59
N ARG A 208 -53.79 10.23 31.52
CA ARG A 208 -55.04 9.54 31.16
C ARG A 208 -55.27 8.28 32.00
N GLN A 209 -54.21 7.54 32.32
CA GLN A 209 -54.28 6.27 33.05
C GLN A 209 -54.21 6.44 34.57
N ARG A 210 -53.89 7.64 35.07
CA ARG A 210 -53.67 7.94 36.51
C ARG A 210 -52.55 7.11 37.16
N SER A 211 -51.71 6.48 36.35
CA SER A 211 -50.50 5.74 36.73
C SER A 211 -49.33 6.26 35.93
N LEU A 212 -48.12 6.25 36.49
CA LEU A 212 -46.91 6.65 35.74
C LEU A 212 -46.59 5.56 34.69
N THR A 213 -46.57 5.95 33.43
CA THR A 213 -46.36 5.04 32.29
C THR A 213 -45.07 5.41 31.56
N ILE A 214 -44.26 4.39 31.28
CA ILE A 214 -42.99 4.52 30.56
C ILE A 214 -43.15 4.02 29.13
N ARG A 215 -42.52 4.73 28.21
CA ARG A 215 -42.37 4.33 26.81
C ARG A 215 -41.22 3.33 26.68
N GLU A 216 -41.52 2.06 26.44
CA GLU A 216 -40.48 1.07 26.11
C GLU A 216 -40.04 1.26 24.66
N GLN A 217 -38.78 1.61 24.50
CA GLN A 217 -38.14 1.71 23.20
C GLN A 217 -37.57 0.33 22.87
N GLU A 218 -37.89 -0.17 21.68
CA GLU A 218 -37.17 -1.29 21.12
C GLU A 218 -35.75 -0.82 20.78
N VAL A 219 -34.73 -1.48 21.34
CA VAL A 219 -33.35 -1.24 20.91
C VAL A 219 -33.28 -1.81 19.49
N GLY A 220 -33.30 -0.92 18.50
CA GLY A 220 -33.18 -1.31 17.11
C GLY A 220 -31.95 -2.19 16.94
N GLN A 221 -32.12 -3.34 16.28
CA GLN A 221 -30.98 -4.17 15.91
C GLN A 221 -30.02 -3.30 15.07
N GLU A 222 -28.74 -3.25 15.45
CA GLU A 222 -27.70 -2.69 14.58
C GLU A 222 -27.66 -3.52 13.31
N ILE A 223 -28.31 -3.04 12.24
CA ILE A 223 -28.16 -3.62 10.92
C ILE A 223 -26.73 -3.28 10.50
N ARG A 224 -25.84 -4.28 10.59
CA ARG A 224 -24.47 -4.16 10.09
C ARG A 224 -24.49 -4.51 8.61
N PRO A 225 -24.33 -3.53 7.70
CA PRO A 225 -24.30 -3.80 6.27
C PRO A 225 -23.10 -4.68 5.92
N LEU A 226 -23.28 -5.56 4.94
CA LEU A 226 -22.19 -6.34 4.36
C LEU A 226 -21.66 -5.62 3.12
N LEU A 227 -20.38 -5.30 3.10
CA LEU A 227 -19.74 -4.66 1.94
C LEU A 227 -19.29 -5.74 0.95
N LEU A 228 -19.64 -5.59 -0.32
CA LEU A 228 -19.23 -6.49 -1.39
C LEU A 228 -18.50 -5.68 -2.45
N PHE A 229 -17.23 -6.00 -2.71
CA PHE A 229 -16.48 -5.44 -3.84
C PHE A 229 -16.53 -6.39 -5.03
N TRP A 230 -17.09 -5.92 -6.15
CA TRP A 230 -17.12 -6.64 -7.43
C TRP A 230 -15.85 -6.36 -8.22
N GLY A 231 -14.85 -7.23 -8.07
CA GLY A 231 -13.53 -7.10 -8.68
C GLY A 231 -13.42 -7.79 -10.04
N GLN A 232 -14.21 -7.39 -11.03
CA GLN A 232 -14.07 -7.91 -12.39
C GLN A 232 -12.78 -7.37 -13.04
N GLU A 233 -12.01 -8.24 -13.67
CA GLU A 233 -10.78 -7.86 -14.38
C GLU A 233 -11.12 -6.96 -15.59
N GLY A 234 -10.40 -5.86 -15.72
CA GLY A 234 -10.64 -4.87 -16.77
C GLY A 234 -9.79 -3.60 -16.59
N PRO A 235 -9.88 -2.63 -17.50
CA PRO A 235 -9.06 -1.41 -17.48
C PRO A 235 -9.31 -0.53 -16.24
N ASP A 236 -10.55 -0.52 -15.74
CA ASP A 236 -10.97 0.31 -14.60
C ASP A 236 -10.73 -0.36 -13.24
N PHE A 237 -10.28 -1.62 -13.23
CA PHE A 237 -10.17 -2.44 -12.03
C PHE A 237 -9.26 -1.81 -10.97
N GLU A 238 -8.07 -1.35 -11.35
CA GLU A 238 -7.09 -0.75 -10.42
C GLU A 238 -7.62 0.53 -9.76
N VAL A 239 -8.34 1.34 -10.54
CA VAL A 239 -8.93 2.59 -10.08
C VAL A 239 -10.10 2.28 -9.13
N ALA A 240 -10.97 1.35 -9.50
CA ALA A 240 -12.07 0.92 -8.66
C ALA A 240 -11.59 0.32 -7.34
N LEU A 241 -10.56 -0.53 -7.37
CA LEU A 241 -9.95 -1.11 -6.17
C LEU A 241 -9.34 -0.03 -5.27
N SER A 242 -8.63 0.95 -5.85
CA SER A 242 -8.06 2.09 -5.11
C SER A 242 -9.13 2.95 -4.43
N ARG A 243 -10.25 3.19 -5.13
CA ARG A 243 -11.42 3.91 -4.59
C ARG A 243 -12.10 3.13 -3.47
N TYR A 244 -12.34 1.84 -3.68
CA TYR A 244 -12.92 0.97 -2.65
C TYR A 244 -12.03 0.89 -1.41
N TYR A 245 -10.72 0.69 -1.58
CA TYR A 245 -9.74 0.66 -0.51
C TYR A 245 -9.71 1.98 0.30
N SER A 246 -9.90 3.12 -0.36
CA SER A 246 -9.96 4.43 0.31
C SER A 246 -11.31 4.66 1.00
N MET A 247 -12.39 4.18 0.39
CA MET A 247 -13.76 4.26 0.90
C MET A 247 -13.93 3.50 2.20
N GLN A 248 -13.44 2.26 2.27
CA GLN A 248 -13.56 1.42 3.48
C GLN A 248 -12.90 2.03 4.72
N LYS A 249 -11.87 2.89 4.55
CA LYS A 249 -11.18 3.55 5.67
C LYS A 249 -12.03 4.60 6.36
N GLU A 250 -13.07 5.11 5.69
CA GLU A 250 -14.01 6.08 6.26
C GLU A 250 -15.20 5.37 6.96
N LEU A 251 -15.32 4.04 6.84
CA LEU A 251 -16.38 3.27 7.47
C LEU A 251 -15.96 2.75 8.87
N PRO A 252 -16.93 2.41 9.75
CA PRO A 252 -16.63 1.84 11.06
C PRO A 252 -15.76 0.57 10.98
N LEU A 253 -14.75 0.49 11.85
CA LEU A 253 -13.89 -0.68 12.01
C LEU A 253 -14.74 -1.93 12.29
N GLY A 254 -14.41 -3.04 11.62
CA GLY A 254 -15.11 -4.32 11.80
C GLY A 254 -16.39 -4.49 10.99
N THR A 255 -16.71 -3.56 10.08
CA THR A 255 -17.75 -3.80 9.06
C THR A 255 -17.32 -5.00 8.20
N PRO A 256 -18.13 -6.08 8.10
CA PRO A 256 -17.73 -7.26 7.33
C PRO A 256 -17.68 -6.94 5.84
N GLN A 257 -16.64 -7.43 5.16
CA GLN A 257 -16.41 -7.13 3.74
C GLN A 257 -15.95 -8.35 2.99
N TYR A 258 -16.50 -8.60 1.80
CA TYR A 258 -16.01 -9.61 0.88
C TYR A 258 -15.46 -8.96 -0.39
N LEU A 259 -14.27 -9.40 -0.80
CA LEU A 259 -13.70 -9.09 -2.10
C LEU A 259 -14.02 -10.25 -3.05
N LEU A 260 -14.78 -9.96 -4.10
CA LEU A 260 -15.09 -10.91 -5.17
C LEU A 260 -14.02 -10.73 -6.26
N GLY A 261 -12.94 -11.50 -6.14
CA GLY A 261 -11.88 -11.60 -7.15
C GLY A 261 -11.88 -12.99 -7.76
N GLN A 262 -10.71 -13.50 -8.16
CA GLN A 262 -10.57 -14.92 -8.58
C GLN A 262 -11.14 -15.88 -7.54
N THR A 263 -10.98 -15.55 -6.26
CA THR A 263 -11.61 -16.22 -5.13
C THR A 263 -12.39 -15.22 -4.30
N VAL A 264 -13.47 -15.68 -3.66
CA VAL A 264 -14.20 -14.87 -2.69
C VAL A 264 -13.46 -14.90 -1.35
N GLN A 265 -13.01 -13.74 -0.87
CA GLN A 265 -12.23 -13.63 0.36
C GLN A 265 -12.89 -12.64 1.33
N LEU A 266 -12.98 -13.02 2.60
CA LEU A 266 -13.38 -12.12 3.69
C LEU A 266 -12.18 -11.24 4.05
N VAL A 267 -12.40 -9.93 4.16
CA VAL A 267 -11.34 -8.98 4.49
C VAL A 267 -11.04 -9.01 5.99
N GLU A 268 -9.97 -9.69 6.36
CA GLU A 268 -9.46 -9.70 7.74
C GLU A 268 -8.27 -8.74 7.93
N THR A 269 -7.45 -8.54 6.90
CA THR A 269 -6.25 -7.72 6.96
C THR A 269 -6.07 -6.95 5.66
N GLU A 270 -5.53 -5.72 5.74
CA GLU A 270 -5.26 -4.88 4.56
C GLU A 270 -4.32 -5.53 3.53
N ARG A 271 -3.51 -6.53 3.94
CA ARG A 271 -2.62 -7.30 3.05
C ARG A 271 -3.35 -7.89 1.85
N LEU A 272 -4.61 -8.29 2.03
CA LEU A 272 -5.41 -8.87 0.97
C LEU A 272 -5.55 -7.92 -0.22
N PHE A 273 -5.64 -6.61 0.00
CA PHE A 273 -5.72 -5.63 -1.09
C PHE A 273 -4.45 -5.53 -1.94
N ALA A 274 -3.29 -5.90 -1.39
CA ALA A 274 -2.04 -5.98 -2.15
C ALA A 274 -1.98 -7.24 -3.02
N GLU A 275 -2.55 -8.36 -2.56
CA GLU A 275 -2.55 -9.64 -3.27
C GLU A 275 -3.78 -9.82 -4.18
N PHE A 276 -4.80 -8.99 -4.01
CA PHE A 276 -6.09 -9.14 -4.67
C PHE A 276 -6.01 -8.97 -6.18
N THR A 277 -6.51 -9.98 -6.90
CA THR A 277 -6.61 -10.02 -8.37
C THR A 277 -8.06 -10.16 -8.80
N GLY A 278 -8.42 -9.44 -9.86
CA GLY A 278 -9.77 -9.51 -10.42
C GLY A 278 -10.08 -10.89 -11.03
N PHE A 279 -11.37 -11.19 -11.16
CA PHE A 279 -11.81 -12.40 -11.85
C PHE A 279 -12.16 -12.13 -13.31
N THR A 280 -11.97 -13.14 -14.14
CA THR A 280 -12.49 -13.20 -15.52
C THR A 280 -13.83 -13.93 -15.58
N GLU A 281 -14.02 -14.96 -14.74
CA GLU A 281 -15.26 -15.71 -14.58
C GLU A 281 -15.87 -15.49 -13.19
N VAL A 282 -17.20 -15.37 -13.10
CA VAL A 282 -17.88 -15.04 -11.85
C VAL A 282 -17.62 -16.13 -10.80
N PRO A 283 -17.02 -15.80 -9.64
CA PRO A 283 -16.72 -16.79 -8.63
C PRO A 283 -17.99 -17.29 -7.92
N THR A 284 -17.90 -18.47 -7.31
CA THR A 284 -19.00 -19.00 -6.49
C THR A 284 -19.12 -18.18 -5.21
N THR A 285 -20.27 -17.54 -5.03
CA THR A 285 -20.55 -16.64 -3.90
C THR A 285 -21.20 -17.41 -2.75
N PRO A 286 -20.85 -17.12 -1.48
CA PRO A 286 -21.56 -17.69 -0.35
C PRO A 286 -23.02 -17.21 -0.31
N THR A 287 -23.89 -18.02 0.31
CA THR A 287 -25.31 -17.68 0.46
C THR A 287 -25.53 -16.75 1.63
N TRP A 288 -25.88 -15.49 1.36
CA TRP A 288 -26.31 -14.51 2.35
C TRP A 288 -27.85 -14.47 2.41
N LYS A 289 -28.43 -14.41 3.62
CA LYS A 289 -29.89 -14.34 3.84
C LYS A 289 -30.22 -13.21 4.81
N ASN A 290 -31.25 -12.43 4.51
CA ASN A 290 -31.75 -11.32 5.33
C ASN A 290 -30.66 -10.30 5.72
N GLN A 291 -29.72 -10.01 4.81
CA GLN A 291 -28.66 -9.01 5.02
C GLN A 291 -28.89 -7.75 4.17
N ASP A 292 -28.31 -6.63 4.61
CA ASP A 292 -28.22 -5.41 3.80
C ASP A 292 -26.86 -5.40 3.08
N LEU A 293 -26.88 -5.66 1.77
CA LEU A 293 -25.71 -5.81 0.92
C LEU A 293 -25.41 -4.49 0.22
N LEU A 294 -24.23 -3.91 0.51
CA LEU A 294 -23.74 -2.75 -0.23
C LEU A 294 -22.74 -3.24 -1.28
N VAL A 295 -23.15 -3.22 -2.55
CA VAL A 295 -22.34 -3.71 -3.67
C VAL A 295 -21.64 -2.55 -4.34
N PHE A 296 -20.32 -2.61 -4.33
CA PHE A 296 -19.43 -1.65 -4.98
C PHE A 296 -18.84 -2.27 -6.23
N TYR A 297 -19.02 -1.61 -7.37
CA TYR A 297 -18.63 -2.17 -8.67
C TYR A 297 -17.99 -1.11 -9.58
N PRO A 298 -17.04 -1.49 -10.45
CA PRO A 298 -16.40 -0.58 -11.39
C PRO A 298 -17.41 -0.06 -12.42
N LYS A 299 -18.01 -0.95 -13.21
CA LYS A 299 -19.00 -0.65 -14.24
C LYS A 299 -20.08 -1.73 -14.23
N MET A 300 -21.30 -1.35 -14.61
CA MET A 300 -22.40 -2.31 -14.67
C MET A 300 -22.19 -3.28 -15.83
N ASP A 301 -22.21 -4.58 -15.53
CA ASP A 301 -22.08 -5.66 -16.51
C ASP A 301 -23.30 -6.59 -16.44
N ALA A 302 -23.58 -7.31 -17.52
CA ALA A 302 -24.68 -8.27 -17.62
C ALA A 302 -24.57 -9.39 -16.56
N GLN A 303 -23.34 -9.83 -16.28
CA GLN A 303 -23.06 -10.84 -15.24
C GLN A 303 -23.45 -10.34 -13.84
N LEU A 304 -23.10 -9.08 -13.53
CA LEU A 304 -23.44 -8.45 -12.26
C LEU A 304 -24.97 -8.26 -12.13
N GLN A 305 -25.66 -7.84 -13.19
CA GLN A 305 -27.12 -7.69 -13.19
C GLN A 305 -27.85 -9.01 -12.88
N GLY A 306 -27.39 -10.13 -13.44
CA GLY A 306 -27.92 -11.46 -13.13
C GLY A 306 -27.79 -11.78 -11.64
N LYS A 307 -26.58 -11.60 -11.07
CA LYS A 307 -26.32 -11.85 -9.65
C LYS A 307 -27.11 -10.93 -8.71
N ILE A 308 -27.26 -9.66 -9.05
CA ILE A 308 -28.06 -8.70 -8.26
C ILE A 308 -29.52 -9.15 -8.20
N THR A 309 -30.08 -9.63 -9.32
CA THR A 309 -31.47 -10.15 -9.36
C THR A 309 -31.65 -11.32 -8.40
N ASP A 310 -30.66 -12.21 -8.31
CA ASP A 310 -30.69 -13.34 -7.38
C ASP A 310 -30.54 -12.88 -5.92
N TRP A 311 -29.61 -11.97 -5.62
CA TRP A 311 -29.42 -11.47 -4.26
C TRP A 311 -30.63 -10.69 -3.74
N ARG A 312 -31.31 -9.91 -4.60
CA ARG A 312 -32.52 -9.17 -4.23
C ARG A 312 -33.69 -10.06 -3.81
N LYS A 313 -33.69 -11.36 -4.15
CA LYS A 313 -34.74 -12.29 -3.71
C LYS A 313 -34.74 -12.52 -2.19
N GLN A 314 -33.58 -12.41 -1.54
CA GLN A 314 -33.40 -12.77 -0.12
C GLN A 314 -32.74 -11.67 0.72
N ASN A 315 -32.27 -10.59 0.09
CA ASN A 315 -31.48 -9.54 0.75
C ASN A 315 -31.90 -8.15 0.24
N ARG A 316 -31.66 -7.12 1.06
CA ARG A 316 -31.70 -5.72 0.61
C ARG A 316 -30.39 -5.42 -0.08
N VAL A 317 -30.43 -4.87 -1.30
CA VAL A 317 -29.21 -4.63 -2.11
C VAL A 317 -29.14 -3.18 -2.54
N THR A 318 -28.12 -2.47 -2.06
CA THR A 318 -27.81 -1.09 -2.45
C THR A 318 -26.56 -1.07 -3.32
N LEU A 319 -26.60 -0.31 -4.40
CA LEU A 319 -25.58 -0.30 -5.45
C LEU A 319 -24.78 1.00 -5.43
N TYR A 320 -23.45 0.90 -5.44
CA TYR A 320 -22.54 2.03 -5.50
C TYR A 320 -21.57 1.89 -6.67
N PRO A 321 -21.73 2.70 -7.74
CA PRO A 321 -20.73 2.74 -8.80
C PRO A 321 -19.45 3.39 -8.27
N LEU A 322 -18.32 2.72 -8.48
CA LEU A 322 -16.99 3.22 -8.11
C LEU A 322 -16.40 4.11 -9.19
N MET A 323 -16.89 4.01 -10.42
CA MET A 323 -16.57 4.92 -11.51
C MET A 323 -17.65 6.00 -11.60
N GLU A 324 -17.24 7.26 -11.78
CA GLU A 324 -18.18 8.31 -12.17
C GLU A 324 -18.68 7.96 -13.58
N ASN A 325 -19.92 7.50 -13.66
CA ASN A 325 -20.68 7.74 -14.87
C ASN A 325 -21.06 9.23 -14.83
N GLU A 326 -20.92 9.93 -15.96
CA GLU A 326 -21.66 11.17 -16.16
C GLU A 326 -23.11 10.95 -15.69
N PRO A 327 -23.73 11.95 -15.02
CA PRO A 327 -25.08 11.78 -14.52
C PRO A 327 -26.00 11.45 -15.69
N SER A 328 -26.51 10.21 -15.72
CA SER A 328 -27.66 9.84 -16.52
C SER A 328 -28.85 10.68 -16.01
N ALA A 329 -29.10 11.79 -16.71
CA ALA A 329 -30.30 12.58 -16.60
C ALA A 329 -31.50 11.72 -17.03
N SER A 330 -32.08 10.96 -16.12
CA SER A 330 -33.37 10.30 -16.32
C SER A 330 -33.95 9.73 -15.03
N SER A 331 -34.29 10.59 -14.07
CA SER A 331 -35.45 10.35 -13.20
C SER A 331 -35.89 11.63 -12.48
N SER A 332 -36.45 12.56 -13.25
CA SER A 332 -37.28 13.63 -12.73
C SER A 332 -38.54 13.72 -13.59
N ALA A 333 -39.42 12.73 -13.43
CA ALA A 333 -40.78 12.77 -13.93
C ALA A 333 -41.73 12.34 -12.81
N HIS A 334 -42.31 13.34 -12.13
CA HIS A 334 -43.74 13.44 -11.81
C HIS A 334 -43.96 14.39 -10.62
N HIS A 335 -44.41 15.62 -10.90
CA HIS A 335 -45.72 16.10 -10.43
C HIS A 335 -46.05 17.48 -11.06
N GLY A 336 -46.52 17.47 -12.31
CA GLY A 336 -47.20 18.62 -12.91
C GLY A 336 -48.68 18.33 -12.99
N LYS A 337 -49.47 18.93 -12.08
CA LYS A 337 -50.93 18.86 -12.07
C LYS A 337 -51.49 19.58 -13.31
N GLN A 338 -52.32 18.89 -14.07
CA GLN A 338 -53.26 19.47 -15.03
C GLN A 338 -54.33 20.26 -14.30
N VAL A 339 -54.58 21.51 -14.70
CA VAL A 339 -55.88 22.17 -14.59
C VAL A 339 -56.05 23.11 -15.80
N SER A 340 -56.94 22.75 -16.71
CA SER A 340 -57.73 23.65 -17.56
C SER A 340 -59.11 23.01 -17.72
N PRO A 341 -60.17 23.82 -17.84
CA PRO A 341 -60.61 24.24 -19.16
C PRO A 341 -60.32 25.71 -19.48
#